data_AF-A0A1W1D5C9-F1
#
_entry.id   AF-A0A1W1D5C9-F1
#
_cell.length_a   1.000
_cell.length_b   1.000
_cell.length_c   1.000
_cell.angle_alpha   90.00
_cell.angle_beta   90.00
_cell.angle_gamma   90.00
#
_symmetry.space_group_name_H-M   'P 1'
#
loop_
_entity.id
_entity.type
_entity.pdbx_description
1 polymer ?
#
loop_
_entity_poly.entity_id
_entity_poly.type
_entity_poly.pdbx_seq_one_letter_code
_entity_poly.pdbx_strand_id
1 'polypeptide(L)'
;MNQKKTSKNKSGIISGIIMLVLVVVLYGVLYYYHPEKILASLHASFKIFKMIIPILLIVFFLMALLNTFFDEKSIVKHLGKDSGAKGWGIALFGGILSHGPGYIWYPMLQDLREKGALDGLIVAFLYTRSIKLPWLPLMISYFGIIFTIILTLYVILGAFIQGMIVNKLMKIQSN
;
A
#
# COMPACT_ATOMS: atom_id res chain seq x y z
N MET A 1 37.17 4.85 4.05
CA MET A 1 37.15 4.28 2.69
C MET A 1 36.88 2.79 2.81
N ASN A 2 35.63 2.33 2.65
CA ASN A 2 35.36 0.91 2.44
C ASN A 2 34.03 0.75 1.67
N GLN A 3 34.17 0.43 0.38
CA GLN A 3 33.06 0.18 -0.53
C GLN A 3 32.51 -1.22 -0.28
N LYS A 4 31.38 -1.33 0.42
CA LYS A 4 30.55 -2.54 0.34
C LYS A 4 29.70 -2.44 -0.93
N LYS A 5 30.28 -2.88 -2.04
CA LYS A 5 29.56 -3.12 -3.30
C LYS A 5 28.35 -4.00 -3.01
N THR A 6 27.18 -3.45 -3.27
CA THR A 6 25.89 -4.13 -3.28
C THR A 6 25.96 -5.32 -4.23
N SER A 7 26.03 -6.53 -3.68
CA SER A 7 25.88 -7.75 -4.49
C SER A 7 24.43 -7.76 -4.98
N LYS A 8 24.23 -7.32 -6.23
CA LYS A 8 22.94 -7.40 -6.93
C LYS A 8 22.44 -8.85 -6.84
N ASN A 9 21.25 -9.03 -6.27
CA ASN A 9 20.60 -10.32 -6.07
C ASN A 9 20.31 -11.00 -7.44
N LYS A 10 21.32 -11.69 -8.01
CA LYS A 10 21.24 -12.38 -9.31
C LYS A 10 20.15 -13.46 -9.33
N SER A 11 19.82 -14.04 -8.17
CA SER A 11 18.79 -15.09 -8.02
C SER A 11 17.38 -14.60 -8.41
N GLY A 12 17.00 -13.38 -8.00
CA GLY A 12 15.68 -12.82 -8.30
C GLY A 12 15.46 -12.53 -9.79
N ILE A 13 16.50 -12.09 -10.50
CA ILE A 13 16.43 -11.79 -11.95
C ILE A 13 16.28 -13.09 -12.75
N ILE A 14 17.02 -14.13 -12.38
CA ILE A 14 16.95 -15.45 -13.05
C ILE A 14 15.56 -16.06 -12.86
N SER A 15 15.01 -16.01 -11.64
CA SER A 15 13.65 -16.50 -11.36
C SER A 15 12.58 -15.76 -12.21
N GLY A 16 12.69 -14.44 -12.32
CA GLY A 16 11.78 -13.64 -13.14
C GLY A 16 11.85 -14.00 -14.64
N ILE A 17 13.05 -14.21 -15.17
CA ILE A 17 13.23 -14.62 -16.58
C ILE A 17 12.65 -16.02 -16.82
N ILE A 18 12.89 -16.97 -15.92
CA ILE A 18 12.34 -18.33 -16.01
C ILE A 18 10.81 -18.29 -16.00
N MET A 19 10.21 -17.52 -15.09
CA MET A 19 8.76 -17.34 -15.04
C MET A 19 8.23 -16.75 -16.37
N LEU A 20 8.90 -15.75 -16.92
CA LEU A 20 8.48 -15.10 -18.16
C LEU A 20 8.53 -16.07 -19.35
N VAL A 21 9.64 -16.81 -19.50
CA VAL A 21 9.78 -17.85 -20.53
C VAL A 21 8.69 -18.91 -20.38
N LEU A 22 8.45 -19.39 -19.16
CA LEU A 22 7.41 -20.38 -18.89
C LEU A 22 6.02 -19.87 -19.31
N VAL A 23 5.68 -18.63 -18.96
CA VAL A 23 4.40 -18.01 -19.35
C VAL A 23 4.28 -17.92 -20.87
N VAL A 24 5.33 -17.49 -21.57
CA VAL A 24 5.33 -17.40 -23.05
C VAL A 24 5.14 -18.78 -23.68
N VAL A 25 5.85 -19.80 -23.20
CA VAL A 25 5.72 -21.17 -23.69
C VAL A 25 4.31 -21.70 -23.46
N LEU A 26 3.75 -21.52 -22.25
CA LEU A 26 2.38 -21.95 -21.95
C LEU A 26 1.36 -21.28 -22.85
N TYR A 27 1.47 -19.96 -23.07
CA TYR A 27 0.60 -19.24 -24.00
C TYR A 27 0.75 -19.74 -25.44
N GLY A 28 1.97 -20.03 -25.90
CA GLY A 28 2.23 -20.58 -27.23
C GLY A 28 1.61 -21.98 -27.42
N VAL A 29 1.76 -22.86 -26.43
CA VAL A 29 1.17 -24.19 -26.43
C VAL A 29 -0.36 -24.11 -26.42
N LEU A 30 -0.94 -23.31 -25.52
CA LEU A 30 -2.39 -23.14 -25.41
C LEU A 30 -3.02 -22.47 -26.64
N TYR A 31 -2.27 -21.59 -27.32
CA TYR A 31 -2.73 -20.95 -28.56
C TYR A 31 -2.97 -21.98 -29.67
N TYR A 32 -2.15 -23.03 -29.73
CA TYR A 32 -2.32 -24.11 -30.69
C TYR A 32 -3.60 -24.93 -30.44
N TYR A 33 -3.95 -25.18 -29.18
CA TYR A 33 -5.14 -25.97 -28.84
C TYR A 33 -6.45 -25.17 -28.82
N HIS A 34 -6.42 -23.93 -28.31
CA HIS A 34 -7.61 -23.10 -28.11
C HIS A 34 -7.31 -21.61 -28.40
N PRO A 35 -7.12 -21.24 -29.68
CA PRO A 35 -6.69 -19.89 -30.07
C PRO A 35 -7.68 -18.81 -29.60
N GLU A 36 -8.97 -19.12 -29.63
CA GLU A 36 -10.04 -18.17 -29.30
C GLU A 36 -10.03 -17.80 -27.81
N LYS A 37 -9.79 -18.80 -26.94
CA LYS A 37 -9.67 -18.58 -25.49
C LYS A 37 -8.42 -17.78 -25.17
N ILE A 38 -7.30 -18.04 -25.85
CA ILE A 38 -6.05 -17.30 -25.64
C ILE A 38 -6.15 -15.85 -26.08
N LEU A 39 -6.74 -15.58 -27.25
CA LEU A 39 -6.97 -14.20 -27.70
C LEU A 39 -7.90 -13.45 -26.74
N ALA A 40 -8.96 -14.11 -26.25
CA ALA A 40 -9.85 -13.53 -25.25
C ALA A 40 -9.12 -13.22 -23.92
N SER A 41 -8.29 -14.15 -23.43
CA SER A 41 -7.48 -13.93 -22.22
C SER A 41 -6.46 -12.81 -22.40
N LEU A 42 -5.78 -12.75 -23.55
CA LEU A 42 -4.80 -11.70 -23.84
C LEU A 42 -5.48 -10.32 -23.93
N HIS A 43 -6.65 -10.25 -24.57
CA HIS A 43 -7.45 -9.03 -24.63
C HIS A 43 -7.90 -8.59 -23.23
N ALA A 44 -8.35 -9.52 -22.39
CA ALA A 44 -8.72 -9.24 -21.00
C ALA A 44 -7.52 -8.71 -20.19
N SER A 45 -6.36 -9.35 -20.28
CA SER A 45 -5.12 -8.90 -19.63
C SER A 45 -4.73 -7.50 -20.10
N PHE A 46 -4.81 -7.22 -21.41
CA PHE A 46 -4.47 -5.91 -21.96
C PHE A 46 -5.47 -4.82 -21.55
N LYS A 47 -6.75 -5.16 -21.43
CA LYS A 47 -7.78 -4.26 -20.90
C LYS A 47 -7.51 -3.90 -19.44
N ILE A 48 -7.15 -4.87 -18.60
CA ILE A 48 -6.76 -4.63 -17.20
C ILE A 48 -5.49 -3.76 -17.15
N PHE A 49 -4.49 -4.07 -17.98
CA PHE A 49 -3.25 -3.31 -18.05
C PHE A 49 -3.48 -1.83 -18.41
N LYS A 50 -4.32 -1.57 -19.43
CA LYS A 50 -4.75 -0.22 -19.80
C LYS A 50 -5.51 0.50 -18.69
N MET A 51 -6.28 -0.21 -17.88
CA MET A 51 -6.99 0.37 -16.73
C MET A 51 -6.03 0.76 -15.59
N ILE A 52 -4.95 -0.01 -15.40
CA ILE A 52 -3.99 0.21 -14.31
C ILE A 52 -2.94 1.28 -14.66
N ILE A 53 -2.50 1.40 -15.92
CA ILE A 53 -1.47 2.39 -16.32
C ILE A 53 -1.79 3.82 -15.84
N PRO A 54 -2.98 4.39 -16.13
CA PRO A 54 -3.29 5.77 -15.72
C PRO A 54 -3.23 5.94 -14.20
N ILE A 55 -3.68 4.93 -13.46
CA ILE A 55 -3.65 4.91 -12.00
C ILE A 55 -2.20 4.93 -11.50
N LEU A 56 -1.32 4.11 -12.08
CA LEU A 56 0.11 4.10 -11.73
C LEU A 56 0.78 5.45 -12.03
N LEU A 57 0.46 6.07 -13.17
CA LEU A 57 0.99 7.39 -13.51
C LEU A 57 0.57 8.45 -12.48
N ILE A 58 -0.68 8.43 -12.04
CA ILE A 58 -1.17 9.33 -10.98
C ILE A 58 -0.44 9.06 -9.66
N VAL A 59 -0.20 7.80 -9.31
CA VAL A 59 0.57 7.43 -8.11
C VAL A 59 1.99 7.96 -8.19
N PHE A 60 2.69 7.74 -9.29
CA PHE A 60 4.06 8.24 -9.46
C PHE A 60 4.11 9.77 -9.45
N PHE A 61 3.11 10.44 -10.04
CA PHE A 61 2.99 11.89 -9.98
C PHE A 61 2.79 12.37 -8.54
N LEU A 62 1.89 11.75 -7.77
CA LEU A 62 1.69 12.06 -6.35
C LEU A 62 2.98 11.84 -5.55
N MET A 63 3.71 10.75 -5.80
CA MET A 63 4.99 10.50 -5.14
C MET A 63 6.04 11.55 -5.49
N ALA A 64 6.12 11.98 -6.75
CA ALA A 64 7.01 13.08 -7.16
C ALA A 64 6.63 14.40 -6.47
N LEU A 65 5.33 14.69 -6.37
CA LEU A 65 4.82 15.87 -5.67
C LEU A 65 5.17 15.81 -4.17
N LEU A 66 4.97 14.66 -3.53
CA LEU A 66 5.34 14.46 -2.13
C LEU A 66 6.84 14.62 -1.91
N ASN A 67 7.67 14.09 -2.81
CA ASN A 67 9.12 14.30 -2.79
C ASN A 67 9.52 15.77 -2.93
N THR A 68 8.73 16.57 -3.64
CA THR A 68 9.03 17.99 -3.88
C THR A 68 8.53 18.89 -2.74
N PHE A 69 7.38 18.57 -2.14
CA PHE A 69 6.74 19.40 -1.11
C PHE A 69 7.07 18.98 0.33
N PHE A 70 7.38 17.70 0.55
CA PHE A 70 7.66 17.17 1.88
C PHE A 70 9.12 16.78 1.99
N ASP A 71 9.91 17.69 2.54
CA ASP A 71 11.26 17.38 3.00
C ASP A 71 11.23 16.28 4.07
N GLU A 72 12.26 15.43 4.05
CA GLU A 72 12.49 14.38 5.06
C GLU A 72 12.34 14.91 6.49
N LYS A 73 12.81 16.14 6.74
CA LYS A 73 12.66 16.82 8.05
C LYS A 73 11.20 17.04 8.46
N SER A 74 10.31 17.36 7.53
CA SER A 74 8.88 17.56 7.80
C SER A 74 8.17 16.25 8.09
N ILE A 75 8.54 15.18 7.37
CA ILE A 75 8.02 13.83 7.58
C ILE A 75 8.48 13.28 8.92
N VAL A 76 9.76 13.38 9.26
CA VAL A 76 10.28 12.96 10.58
C VAL A 76 9.59 13.75 11.71
N LYS A 77 9.34 15.05 11.52
CA LYS A 77 8.65 15.89 12.51
C LYS A 77 7.19 15.47 12.76
N HIS A 78 6.46 15.06 11.72
CA HIS A 78 5.02 14.79 11.82
C HIS A 78 4.64 13.32 11.86
N LEU A 79 5.51 12.42 11.42
CA LEU A 79 5.29 10.98 11.31
C LEU A 79 6.49 10.16 11.83
N GLY A 80 7.59 10.79 12.26
CA GLY A 80 8.74 10.11 12.83
C GLY A 80 8.63 9.85 14.34
N LYS A 81 9.74 9.43 14.97
CA LYS A 81 9.77 9.04 16.39
C LYS A 81 9.23 10.10 17.35
N ASP A 82 9.42 11.38 17.02
CA ASP A 82 9.00 12.52 17.86
C ASP A 82 7.59 13.03 17.53
N SER A 83 6.85 12.38 16.61
CA SER A 83 5.54 12.85 16.16
C SER A 83 4.46 12.82 17.25
N GLY A 84 4.66 12.00 18.28
CA GLY A 84 3.74 11.83 19.41
C GLY A 84 2.28 11.61 18.97
N ALA A 85 1.34 12.17 19.73
CA ALA A 85 -0.11 12.06 19.44
C ALA A 85 -0.52 12.72 18.11
N LYS A 86 0.22 13.74 17.65
CA LYS A 86 -0.09 14.44 16.38
C LYS A 86 0.07 13.49 15.18
N GLY A 87 1.14 12.70 15.16
CA GLY A 87 1.37 11.71 14.09
C GLY A 87 0.30 10.62 14.06
N TRP A 88 -0.16 10.16 15.23
CA TRP A 88 -1.27 9.21 15.32
C TRP A 88 -2.56 9.76 14.75
N GLY A 89 -2.92 11.00 15.07
CA GLY A 89 -4.07 11.66 14.47
C GLY A 89 -3.96 11.70 12.94
N ILE A 90 -2.83 12.16 12.42
CA ILE A 90 -2.60 12.25 10.97
C ILE A 90 -2.73 10.88 10.30
N ALA A 91 -2.15 9.82 10.88
CA ALA A 91 -2.21 8.48 10.33
C ALA A 91 -3.63 7.90 10.34
N LEU A 92 -4.33 7.98 11.48
CA LEU A 92 -5.67 7.43 11.64
C LEU A 92 -6.68 8.14 10.72
N PHE A 93 -6.73 9.47 10.76
CA PHE A 93 -7.63 10.27 9.90
C PHE A 93 -7.23 10.18 8.43
N GLY A 94 -5.92 10.19 8.13
CA GLY A 94 -5.40 10.00 6.79
C GLY A 94 -5.89 8.69 6.19
N GLY A 95 -5.85 7.59 6.95
CA GLY A 95 -6.34 6.29 6.50
C GLY A 95 -7.84 6.28 6.22
N ILE A 96 -8.67 6.88 7.09
CA ILE A 96 -10.14 6.98 6.90
C ILE A 96 -10.48 7.74 5.60
N LEU A 97 -9.80 8.84 5.34
CA LEU A 97 -9.99 9.66 4.13
C LEU A 97 -9.37 9.02 2.88
N SER A 98 -8.50 8.04 3.07
CA SER A 98 -7.79 7.36 2.01
C SER A 98 -8.74 6.42 1.25
N HIS A 99 -9.00 6.73 -0.02
CA HIS A 99 -9.91 5.96 -0.88
C HIS A 99 -9.19 5.34 -2.09
N GLY A 100 -9.92 4.55 -2.88
CA GLY A 100 -9.42 3.89 -4.09
C GLY A 100 -8.91 2.45 -3.88
N PRO A 101 -8.23 1.87 -4.87
CA PRO A 101 -7.56 0.59 -4.73
C PRO A 101 -6.45 0.61 -3.66
N GLY A 102 -6.37 -0.43 -2.82
CA GLY A 102 -5.39 -0.49 -1.73
C GLY A 102 -3.93 -0.44 -2.20
N TYR A 103 -3.64 -1.03 -3.37
CA TYR A 103 -2.28 -1.12 -3.89
C TYR A 103 -1.62 0.22 -4.23
N ILE A 104 -2.43 1.26 -4.49
CA ILE A 104 -1.99 2.63 -4.81
C ILE A 104 -1.20 3.25 -3.66
N TRP A 105 -1.52 2.85 -2.42
CA TRP A 105 -0.97 3.46 -1.21
C TRP A 105 0.34 2.83 -0.79
N TYR A 106 0.65 1.61 -1.23
CA TYR A 106 1.90 0.94 -0.86
C TYR A 106 3.15 1.72 -1.29
N PRO A 107 3.27 2.22 -2.54
CA PRO A 107 4.43 3.01 -2.94
C PRO A 107 4.57 4.26 -2.07
N MET A 108 3.49 5.03 -1.89
CA MET A 108 3.49 6.24 -1.08
C MET A 108 3.93 5.98 0.36
N LEU A 109 3.38 4.94 0.99
CA LEU A 109 3.72 4.59 2.37
C LEU A 109 5.13 4.03 2.49
N GLN A 110 5.64 3.34 1.47
CA GLN A 110 7.04 2.91 1.41
C GLN A 110 7.98 4.11 1.36
N ASP A 111 7.69 5.12 0.54
CA ASP A 111 8.50 6.36 0.48
C ASP A 111 8.50 7.10 1.82
N LEU A 112 7.33 7.21 2.49
CA LEU A 112 7.25 7.79 3.83
C LEU A 112 8.08 6.99 4.85
N ARG A 113 8.04 5.66 4.78
CA ARG A 113 8.85 4.76 5.62
C ARG A 113 10.33 4.99 5.43
N GLU A 114 10.78 5.07 4.18
CA GLU A 114 12.18 5.30 3.81
C GLU A 114 12.67 6.66 4.31
N LYS A 115 11.78 7.65 4.40
CA LYS A 115 12.03 8.98 4.98
C LYS A 115 11.85 9.05 6.51
N GLY A 116 11.77 7.91 7.19
CA GLY A 116 11.77 7.83 8.65
C GLY A 116 10.41 7.92 9.33
N ALA A 117 9.30 7.74 8.61
CA ALA A 117 8.00 7.55 9.24
C ALA A 117 7.97 6.25 10.08
N LEU A 118 7.28 6.28 11.22
CA LEU A 118 7.12 5.13 12.10
C LEU A 118 6.29 4.02 11.44
N ASP A 119 6.80 2.79 11.47
CA ASP A 119 6.11 1.60 10.95
C ASP A 119 4.71 1.43 11.55
N GLY A 120 4.55 1.74 12.84
CA GLY A 120 3.25 1.69 13.51
C GLY A 120 2.25 2.72 12.98
N LEU A 121 2.69 3.90 12.55
CA LEU A 121 1.80 4.90 11.93
C LEU A 121 1.38 4.47 10.52
N ILE A 122 2.29 3.84 9.77
CA ILE A 122 1.96 3.25 8.46
C ILE A 122 0.92 2.15 8.61
N VAL A 123 1.09 1.28 9.62
CA VAL A 123 0.12 0.23 9.95
C VAL A 123 -1.23 0.82 10.36
N ALA A 124 -1.23 1.83 11.25
CA ALA A 124 -2.45 2.49 11.68
C ALA A 124 -3.23 3.09 10.49
N PHE A 125 -2.54 3.76 9.57
CA PHE A 125 -3.11 4.29 8.34
C PHE A 125 -3.74 3.19 7.48
N LEU A 126 -3.03 2.08 7.28
CA LEU A 126 -3.52 0.97 6.46
C LEU A 126 -4.77 0.31 7.05
N TYR A 127 -4.84 0.17 8.37
CA TYR A 127 -6.00 -0.46 9.03
C TYR A 127 -7.20 0.48 9.10
N THR A 128 -7.04 1.77 9.39
CA THR A 128 -8.20 2.69 9.42
C THR A 128 -8.82 2.92 8.03
N ARG A 129 -8.08 2.65 6.95
CA ARG A 129 -8.60 2.62 5.57
C ARG A 129 -9.76 1.66 5.35
N SER A 130 -9.96 0.66 6.22
CA SER A 130 -11.14 -0.21 6.11
C SER A 130 -12.45 0.56 6.35
N ILE A 131 -12.39 1.75 6.96
CA ILE A 131 -13.53 2.66 7.14
C ILE A 131 -13.75 3.40 5.82
N LYS A 132 -14.65 2.89 4.98
CA LYS A 132 -15.06 3.56 3.74
C LYS A 132 -16.17 4.56 4.04
N LEU A 133 -15.89 5.86 3.93
CA LEU A 133 -16.88 6.93 4.13
C LEU A 133 -18.19 6.71 3.35
N PRO A 134 -18.17 6.32 2.06
CA PRO A 134 -19.40 6.07 1.31
C PRO A 134 -20.25 4.91 1.86
N TRP A 135 -19.67 4.03 2.69
CA TRP A 135 -20.37 2.89 3.30
C TRP A 135 -21.03 3.25 4.62
N LEU A 136 -20.67 4.35 5.28
CA LEU A 136 -21.26 4.74 6.56
C LEU A 136 -22.78 4.99 6.47
N PRO A 137 -23.31 5.71 5.46
CA PRO A 137 -24.77 5.87 5.32
C PRO A 137 -25.50 4.54 5.12
N LEU A 138 -24.91 3.63 4.33
CA LEU A 138 -25.47 2.29 4.16
C LEU A 138 -25.48 1.53 5.48
N MET A 139 -24.37 1.52 6.23
CA MET A 139 -24.33 0.87 7.54
C MET A 139 -25.37 1.43 8.52
N ILE A 140 -25.57 2.74 8.53
CA ILE A 140 -26.61 3.38 9.35
C ILE A 140 -28.00 2.88 8.94
N SER A 141 -28.26 2.77 7.64
CA SER A 141 -29.55 2.29 7.12
C SER A 141 -29.82 0.82 7.44
N TYR A 142 -28.79 -0.04 7.43
CA TYR A 142 -28.96 -1.49 7.64
C TYR A 142 -28.87 -1.90 9.11
N PHE A 143 -27.99 -1.28 9.89
CA PHE A 143 -27.62 -1.73 11.24
C PHE A 143 -27.85 -0.67 12.33
N GLY A 144 -28.21 0.55 11.93
CA GLY A 144 -28.43 1.67 12.85
C GLY A 144 -27.16 2.45 13.20
N ILE A 145 -27.38 3.65 13.74
CA ILE A 145 -26.31 4.60 14.06
C ILE A 145 -25.42 4.12 15.21
N ILE A 146 -26.01 3.50 16.24
CA ILE A 146 -25.28 3.01 17.42
C ILE A 146 -24.26 1.95 17.00
N PHE A 147 -24.69 0.96 16.21
CA PHE A 147 -23.80 -0.07 15.68
C PHE A 147 -22.68 0.53 14.85
N THR A 148 -23.00 1.47 13.97
CA THR A 148 -22.03 2.11 13.06
C THR A 148 -20.94 2.85 13.83
N ILE A 149 -21.32 3.63 14.85
CA ILE A 149 -20.37 4.35 15.71
C ILE A 149 -19.48 3.37 16.47
N ILE A 150 -20.08 2.34 17.09
CA ILE A 150 -19.33 1.32 17.83
C ILE A 150 -18.31 0.64 16.92
N LEU A 151 -18.73 0.10 15.77
CA LEU A 151 -17.82 -0.59 14.86
C LEU A 151 -16.67 0.32 14.39
N THR A 152 -16.99 1.56 14.03
CA THR A 152 -15.99 2.54 13.58
C THR A 152 -14.96 2.80 14.68
N LEU A 153 -15.42 2.97 15.92
CA LEU A 153 -14.53 3.16 17.06
C LEU A 153 -13.64 1.93 17.31
N TYR A 154 -14.19 0.72 17.22
CA TYR A 154 -13.43 -0.52 17.34
C TYR A 154 -12.34 -0.64 16.27
N VAL A 155 -12.63 -0.24 15.03
CA VAL A 155 -11.64 -0.24 13.95
C VAL A 155 -10.52 0.77 14.23
N ILE A 156 -10.85 1.98 14.67
CA ILE A 156 -9.86 3.02 15.02
C ILE A 156 -8.97 2.54 16.18
N LEU A 157 -9.59 2.00 17.23
CA LEU A 157 -8.87 1.47 18.39
C LEU A 157 -7.99 0.27 18.02
N GLY A 158 -8.52 -0.65 17.22
CA GLY A 158 -7.77 -1.80 16.72
C GLY A 158 -6.54 -1.38 15.91
N ALA A 159 -6.72 -0.45 14.96
CA ALA A 159 -5.62 0.11 14.17
C ALA A 159 -4.55 0.80 15.03
N PHE A 160 -4.99 1.56 16.04
CA PHE A 160 -4.09 2.20 17.00
C PHE A 160 -3.27 1.18 17.79
N ILE A 161 -3.92 0.16 18.36
CA ILE A 161 -3.26 -0.91 19.12
C ILE A 161 -2.29 -1.69 18.24
N GLN A 162 -2.72 -2.10 17.04
CA GLN A 162 -1.87 -2.82 16.09
C GLN A 162 -0.64 -2.01 15.71
N GLY A 163 -0.81 -0.71 15.43
CA GLY A 163 0.32 0.18 15.17
C GLY A 163 1.29 0.27 16.35
N MET A 164 0.78 0.33 17.59
CA MET A 164 1.64 0.38 18.79
C MET A 164 2.43 -0.92 18.97
N ILE A 165 1.77 -2.07 18.74
CA ILE A 165 2.42 -3.38 18.77
C ILE A 165 3.54 -3.43 17.74
N VAL A 166 3.29 -3.00 16.50
CA VAL A 166 4.29 -2.98 15.43
C VAL A 166 5.46 -2.06 15.76
N ASN A 167 5.21 -0.84 16.26
CA ASN A 167 6.28 0.05 16.71
C ASN A 167 7.16 -0.61 17.78
N LYS A 168 6.56 -1.35 18.71
CA LYS A 168 7.30 -2.07 19.76
C LYS A 168 8.13 -3.22 19.17
N LEU A 169 7.55 -4.03 18.28
CA LEU A 169 8.23 -5.15 17.64
C LEU A 169 9.41 -4.68 16.77
N MET A 170 9.22 -3.63 15.96
CA MET A 170 10.27 -3.08 15.10
C MET A 170 11.38 -2.39 15.89
N LYS A 171 11.06 -1.75 17.01
CA LYS A 171 12.08 -1.20 17.91
C LYS A 171 12.96 -2.29 18.52
N ILE A 172 12.39 -3.44 18.86
CA ILE A 172 13.15 -4.59 19.42
C ILE A 172 14.13 -5.15 18.39
N GLN A 173 13.77 -5.17 17.11
CA GLN A 173 14.61 -5.74 16.05
C GLN A 173 15.76 -4.82 15.59
N SER A 174 15.69 -3.53 15.94
CA SER A 174 16.71 -2.52 15.61
C SER A 174 17.75 -2.30 16.73
N ASN A 175 17.62 -2.99 17.86
CA ASN A 175 18.58 -3.02 18.97
C ASN A 175 19.35 -4.34 18.95
#